data_AF-A0A967Q9M6-F1
#
_entry.id   AF-A0A967Q9M6-F1
#
_cell.length_a   1.000
_cell.length_b   1.000
_cell.length_c   1.000
_cell.angle_alpha   90.00
_cell.angle_beta   90.00
_cell.angle_gamma   90.00
#
_symmetry.space_group_name_H-M   'P 1'
#
loop_
_entity.id
_entity.type
_entity.pdbx_description
1 polymer ?
#
loop_
_entity_poly.entity_id
_entity_poly.type
_entity_poly.pdbx_seq_one_letter_code
_entity_poly.pdbx_strand_id
1 'polypeptide(L)'
;MSQFEHQEVDSSIAPEIKLEQPGRVTDFFPLDQGEDINNKSIVQTAWLTCNIENSLDRLALNLLSMLLLGNPAAPLHKALLDSRLGGNLAPGSGFQDENRTTYFAAGLQATDPEKTDKIEALVLETLQSVSAKGFSKERIDGVIHRLEFSQREVTGDRYPYALGLLMKIMGPWLHADDPVSVLQLEKNLRTIREKSEQASFFPDLIRHYLLDNPHRVTLTLAPDPELQEKIDRQTADRLQAISRQLSEEEKQAIIAKSAELKANQEGAEDLSCLPTLQLNDI
;
A
#
# COMPACT_ATOMS: atom_id res chain seq x y z
N MET A 1 -1.39 11.21 -35.44
CA MET A 1 -1.41 9.75 -35.13
C MET A 1 -0.74 8.89 -36.21
N SER A 2 -0.45 9.41 -37.43
CA SER A 2 0.22 8.67 -38.52
C SER A 2 1.76 8.59 -38.43
N GLN A 3 2.35 9.08 -37.33
CA GLN A 3 3.82 9.14 -37.13
C GLN A 3 4.33 8.17 -36.06
N PHE A 4 3.45 7.34 -35.50
CA PHE A 4 3.80 6.36 -34.47
C PHE A 4 3.45 4.96 -34.98
N GLU A 5 4.43 4.07 -34.95
CA GLU A 5 4.24 2.65 -35.21
C GLU A 5 3.95 1.92 -33.90
N HIS A 6 3.10 0.90 -33.95
CA HIS A 6 2.81 0.07 -32.78
C HIS A 6 4.06 -0.72 -32.39
N GLN A 7 4.54 -0.51 -31.16
CA GLN A 7 5.61 -1.31 -30.58
C GLN A 7 5.02 -2.32 -29.59
N GLU A 8 5.23 -3.61 -29.84
CA GLU A 8 4.94 -4.63 -28.83
C GLU A 8 5.95 -4.51 -27.69
N VAL A 9 5.46 -4.19 -26.50
CA VAL A 9 6.24 -4.13 -25.26
C VAL A 9 5.68 -5.18 -24.33
N ASP A 10 6.52 -6.13 -23.89
CA ASP A 10 6.14 -7.04 -22.80
C ASP A 10 6.19 -6.28 -21.48
N SER A 11 5.03 -5.77 -21.06
CA SER A 11 4.84 -5.10 -19.78
C SER A 11 4.40 -6.05 -18.66
N SER A 12 4.53 -7.37 -18.84
CA SER A 12 4.08 -8.35 -17.86
C SER A 12 4.97 -8.37 -16.62
N ILE A 13 4.34 -8.35 -15.44
CA ILE A 13 5.03 -8.12 -14.17
C ILE A 13 5.60 -9.36 -13.44
N ALA A 14 5.55 -10.60 -13.91
CA ALA A 14 5.98 -11.79 -13.13
C ALA A 14 5.37 -11.97 -11.70
N PRO A 15 4.98 -13.19 -11.30
CA PRO A 15 4.48 -13.43 -9.93
C PRO A 15 5.56 -13.29 -8.85
N GLU A 16 5.13 -12.94 -7.63
CA GLU A 16 5.99 -12.91 -6.44
C GLU A 16 6.56 -14.29 -6.09
N ILE A 17 7.79 -14.32 -5.57
CA ILE A 17 8.43 -15.54 -5.07
C ILE A 17 7.81 -15.89 -3.71
N LYS A 18 7.12 -17.03 -3.62
CA LYS A 18 6.45 -17.42 -2.38
C LYS A 18 7.45 -17.83 -1.29
N LEU A 19 7.27 -17.30 -0.09
CA LEU A 19 7.98 -17.76 1.10
C LEU A 19 7.40 -19.10 1.58
N GLU A 20 8.28 -20.02 1.96
CA GLU A 20 7.90 -21.31 2.54
C GLU A 20 7.72 -21.24 4.07
N GLN A 21 8.23 -20.19 4.71
CA GLN A 21 8.13 -19.95 6.15
C GLN A 21 7.98 -18.45 6.43
N PRO A 22 7.33 -18.06 7.54
CA PRO A 22 7.20 -16.67 7.93
C PRO A 22 8.57 -15.98 8.07
N GLY A 23 8.70 -14.81 7.45
CA GLY A 23 9.89 -13.96 7.51
C GLY A 23 9.80 -12.90 8.61
N ARG A 24 10.95 -12.42 9.05
CA ARG A 24 11.08 -11.26 9.94
C ARG A 24 12.09 -10.28 9.38
N VAL A 25 11.72 -9.00 9.34
CA VAL A 25 12.55 -7.92 8.81
C VAL A 25 12.57 -6.78 9.81
N THR A 26 13.75 -6.26 10.08
CA THR A 26 13.94 -5.01 10.82
C THR A 26 14.62 -4.02 9.89
N ASP A 27 14.01 -2.85 9.73
CA ASP A 27 14.57 -1.74 8.97
C ASP A 27 14.61 -0.49 9.84
N PHE A 28 15.35 0.52 9.39
CA PHE A 28 15.66 1.70 10.20
C PHE A 28 15.35 3.00 9.46
N PHE A 29 14.91 4.01 10.22
CA PHE A 29 14.72 5.37 9.71
C PHE A 29 15.51 6.39 10.56
N PRO A 30 16.01 7.46 9.95
CA PRO A 30 16.76 8.47 10.67
C PRO A 30 15.84 9.29 11.59
N LEU A 31 16.41 9.84 12.65
CA LEU A 31 15.79 10.86 13.50
C LEU A 31 16.55 12.18 13.40
N ASP A 32 15.87 13.27 13.69
CA ASP A 32 16.53 14.55 13.88
C ASP A 32 17.40 14.54 15.14
N GLN A 33 18.45 15.37 15.18
CA GLN A 33 19.33 15.43 16.35
C GLN A 33 18.54 15.88 17.60
N GLY A 34 18.62 15.06 18.65
CA GLY A 34 17.98 15.33 19.94
C GLY A 34 16.52 14.88 20.03
N GLU A 35 15.96 14.23 19.00
CA GLU A 35 14.66 13.60 19.09
C GLU A 35 14.69 12.35 20.01
N ASP A 36 13.62 12.15 20.78
CA ASP A 36 13.43 10.93 21.57
C ASP A 36 13.23 9.70 20.66
N ILE A 37 13.82 8.56 21.01
CA ILE A 37 13.67 7.30 20.27
C ILE A 37 12.41 6.51 20.69
N ASN A 38 11.88 6.78 21.89
CA ASN A 38 10.82 5.99 22.48
C ASN A 38 9.48 6.20 21.75
N ASN A 39 8.72 5.11 21.60
CA ASN A 39 7.40 5.09 20.99
C ASN A 39 7.34 5.67 19.58
N LYS A 40 8.40 5.46 18.77
CA LYS A 40 8.44 5.90 17.37
C LYS A 40 8.47 4.78 16.35
N SER A 41 8.63 3.54 16.81
CA SER A 41 8.69 2.40 15.91
C SER A 41 7.32 2.05 15.35
N ILE A 42 7.34 1.35 14.22
CA ILE A 42 6.16 0.76 13.58
C ILE A 42 6.39 -0.74 13.49
N VAL A 43 5.41 -1.53 13.92
CA VAL A 43 5.43 -2.98 13.80
C VAL A 43 4.21 -3.43 13.02
N GLN A 44 4.42 -4.21 11.97
CA GLN A 44 3.35 -4.79 11.16
C GLN A 44 3.60 -6.25 10.85
N THR A 45 2.52 -7.02 10.82
CA THR A 45 2.51 -8.35 10.22
C THR A 45 1.70 -8.28 8.93
N ALA A 46 2.26 -8.75 7.83
CA ALA A 46 1.66 -8.71 6.50
C ALA A 46 1.65 -10.09 5.85
N TRP A 47 0.65 -10.33 5.02
CA TRP A 47 0.44 -11.59 4.29
C TRP A 47 0.23 -11.30 2.82
N LEU A 48 0.96 -12.01 1.96
CA LEU A 48 0.66 -12.05 0.53
C LEU A 48 -0.62 -12.87 0.33
N THR A 49 -1.61 -12.36 -0.41
CA THR A 49 -2.93 -12.98 -0.51
C THR A 49 -3.25 -13.44 -1.93
N CYS A 50 -4.25 -12.87 -2.62
CA CYS A 50 -4.65 -13.30 -3.95
C CYS A 50 -4.04 -12.42 -5.06
N ASN A 51 -4.01 -12.93 -6.29
CA ASN A 51 -3.65 -12.13 -7.45
C ASN A 51 -4.71 -11.06 -7.72
N ILE A 52 -4.28 -9.94 -8.30
CA ILE A 52 -5.16 -8.82 -8.63
C ILE A 52 -6.27 -9.22 -9.63
N GLU A 53 -6.05 -10.27 -10.43
CA GLU A 53 -7.03 -10.81 -11.39
C GLU A 53 -8.20 -11.54 -10.73
N ASN A 54 -8.05 -11.99 -9.47
CA ASN A 54 -9.10 -12.70 -8.77
C ASN A 54 -10.08 -11.73 -8.10
N SER A 55 -10.95 -11.14 -8.92
CA SER A 55 -11.93 -10.13 -8.50
C SER A 55 -12.88 -10.59 -7.38
N LEU A 56 -13.22 -11.89 -7.32
CA LEU A 56 -14.08 -12.42 -6.25
C LEU A 56 -13.33 -12.46 -4.92
N ASP A 57 -12.11 -12.99 -4.90
CA ASP A 57 -11.32 -13.09 -3.66
C ASP A 57 -10.87 -11.72 -3.17
N ARG A 58 -10.54 -10.79 -4.08
CA ARG A 58 -10.27 -9.38 -3.73
C ARG A 58 -11.43 -8.76 -2.99
N LEU A 59 -12.64 -8.91 -3.54
CA LEU A 59 -13.85 -8.37 -2.92
C LEU A 59 -14.11 -9.03 -1.55
N ALA A 60 -13.90 -10.33 -1.45
CA ALA A 60 -14.05 -11.06 -0.19
C ALA A 60 -13.02 -10.63 0.87
N LEU A 61 -11.75 -10.42 0.48
CA LEU A 61 -10.68 -9.95 1.36
C LEU A 61 -10.86 -8.48 1.76
N ASN A 62 -11.39 -7.64 0.86
CA ASN A 62 -11.75 -6.27 1.17
C ASN A 62 -12.86 -6.22 2.25
N LEU A 63 -13.91 -7.02 2.08
CA LEU A 63 -14.97 -7.18 3.11
C LEU A 63 -14.41 -7.75 4.41
N LEU A 64 -13.52 -8.75 4.35
CA LEU A 64 -12.85 -9.30 5.53
C LEU A 64 -12.04 -8.23 6.27
N SER A 65 -11.31 -7.38 5.54
CA SER A 65 -10.57 -6.26 6.11
C SER A 65 -11.49 -5.28 6.83
N MET A 66 -12.64 -4.94 6.24
CA MET A 66 -13.64 -4.10 6.93
C MET A 66 -14.20 -4.77 8.19
N LEU A 67 -14.42 -6.10 8.17
CA LEU A 67 -14.89 -6.86 9.32
C LEU A 67 -13.85 -6.90 10.46
N LEU A 68 -12.57 -6.97 10.13
CA LEU A 68 -11.45 -7.08 11.09
C LEU A 68 -11.00 -5.71 11.62
N LEU A 69 -10.92 -4.69 10.76
CA LEU A 69 -10.28 -3.40 11.04
C LEU A 69 -11.16 -2.16 10.77
N GLY A 70 -12.27 -2.29 10.05
CA GLY A 70 -12.98 -1.14 9.46
C GLY A 70 -13.67 -0.16 10.42
N ASN A 71 -13.65 -0.42 11.73
CA ASN A 71 -14.12 0.50 12.76
C ASN A 71 -13.56 0.14 14.15
N PRO A 72 -13.69 1.02 15.17
CA PRO A 72 -13.22 0.74 16.52
C PRO A 72 -13.80 -0.48 17.22
N ALA A 73 -14.97 -0.97 16.80
CA ALA A 73 -15.59 -2.19 17.33
C ALA A 73 -15.23 -3.45 16.53
N ALA A 74 -14.42 -3.33 15.47
CA ALA A 74 -13.87 -4.45 14.72
C ALA A 74 -12.87 -5.22 15.60
N PRO A 75 -12.86 -6.56 15.59
CA PRO A 75 -12.19 -7.35 16.62
C PRO A 75 -10.68 -7.13 16.62
N LEU A 76 -10.05 -7.04 15.44
CA LEU A 76 -8.60 -6.83 15.34
C LEU A 76 -8.24 -5.38 15.68
N HIS A 77 -9.02 -4.41 15.21
CA HIS A 77 -8.82 -3.00 15.58
C HIS A 77 -8.91 -2.80 17.09
N LYS A 78 -9.96 -3.35 17.70
CA LYS A 78 -10.18 -3.28 19.14
C LYS A 78 -9.05 -3.94 19.91
N ALA A 79 -8.68 -5.18 19.55
CA ALA A 79 -7.60 -5.90 20.25
C ALA A 79 -6.28 -5.13 20.20
N LEU A 80 -5.91 -4.59 19.03
CA LEU A 80 -4.69 -3.82 18.85
C LEU A 80 -4.66 -2.55 19.70
N LEU A 81 -5.72 -1.73 19.68
CA LEU A 81 -5.73 -0.48 20.46
C LEU A 81 -5.92 -0.72 21.96
N ASP A 82 -6.78 -1.66 22.36
CA ASP A 82 -7.03 -1.96 23.77
C ASP A 82 -5.79 -2.55 24.46
N SER A 83 -4.87 -3.17 23.69
CA SER A 83 -3.61 -3.72 24.22
C SER A 83 -2.64 -2.67 24.77
N ARG A 84 -2.75 -1.41 24.31
CA ARG A 84 -1.82 -0.32 24.62
C ARG A 84 -0.35 -0.63 24.29
N LEU A 85 -0.11 -1.55 23.36
CA LEU A 85 1.23 -1.85 22.85
C LEU A 85 1.75 -0.77 21.88
N GLY A 86 0.88 0.08 21.36
CA GLY A 86 1.22 1.23 20.52
C GLY A 86 0.12 2.28 20.57
N GLY A 87 0.36 3.43 19.93
CA GLY A 87 -0.55 4.58 19.97
C GLY A 87 -1.67 4.55 18.93
N ASN A 88 -1.45 3.90 17.79
CA ASN A 88 -2.43 3.82 16.71
C ASN A 88 -2.16 2.60 15.81
N LEU A 89 -3.09 2.25 14.93
CA LEU A 89 -2.85 1.28 13.86
C LEU A 89 -1.69 1.75 12.97
N ALA A 90 -0.85 0.81 12.56
CA ALA A 90 0.24 1.10 11.65
C ALA A 90 -0.29 1.55 10.27
N PRO A 91 0.41 2.48 9.59
CA PRO A 91 0.06 2.91 8.23
C PRO A 91 -0.08 1.72 7.28
N GLY A 92 -1.08 1.74 6.40
CA GLY A 92 -1.32 0.63 5.46
C GLY A 92 -1.96 -0.61 6.09
N SER A 93 -2.35 -0.60 7.38
CA SER A 93 -3.14 -1.69 7.97
C SER A 93 -4.48 -1.85 7.24
N GLY A 94 -4.81 -3.08 6.86
CA GLY A 94 -5.95 -3.43 6.01
C GLY A 94 -5.53 -4.23 4.79
N PHE A 95 -6.48 -4.39 3.87
CA PHE A 95 -6.27 -5.03 2.57
C PHE A 95 -5.84 -4.01 1.52
N GLN A 96 -4.84 -4.37 0.72
CA GLN A 96 -4.18 -3.53 -0.28
C GLN A 96 -4.17 -4.27 -1.63
N ASP A 97 -4.81 -3.69 -2.64
CA ASP A 97 -5.07 -4.34 -3.93
C ASP A 97 -4.53 -3.57 -5.16
N GLU A 98 -3.48 -2.78 -4.94
CA GLU A 98 -2.82 -1.96 -5.97
C GLU A 98 -1.64 -2.71 -6.66
N ASN A 99 -1.12 -3.75 -6.01
CA ASN A 99 -0.02 -4.59 -6.50
C ASN A 99 -0.53 -5.80 -7.30
N ARG A 100 0.32 -6.40 -8.15
CA ARG A 100 0.01 -7.61 -8.93
C ARG A 100 -0.54 -8.73 -8.06
N THR A 101 0.09 -8.95 -6.91
CA THR A 101 -0.44 -9.81 -5.87
C THR A 101 -0.75 -8.95 -4.66
N THR A 102 -2.00 -9.04 -4.22
CA THR A 102 -2.56 -8.22 -3.14
C THR A 102 -2.05 -8.69 -1.79
N TYR A 103 -2.11 -7.82 -0.77
CA TYR A 103 -1.69 -8.18 0.58
C TYR A 103 -2.64 -7.65 1.65
N PHE A 104 -2.62 -8.28 2.81
CA PHE A 104 -3.26 -7.79 4.02
C PHE A 104 -2.19 -7.50 5.07
N ALA A 105 -2.30 -6.37 5.78
CA ALA A 105 -1.39 -6.03 6.86
C ALA A 105 -2.14 -5.60 8.12
N ALA A 106 -1.58 -5.88 9.29
CA ALA A 106 -2.08 -5.40 10.57
C ALA A 106 -0.94 -5.18 11.56
N GLY A 107 -1.04 -4.11 12.35
CA GLY A 107 -0.02 -3.78 13.34
C GLY A 107 -0.25 -2.44 14.01
N LEU A 108 0.78 -1.95 14.71
CA LEU A 108 0.73 -0.72 15.50
C LEU A 108 1.92 0.19 15.16
N GLN A 109 1.65 1.49 15.19
CA GLN A 109 2.67 2.54 15.21
C GLN A 109 2.71 3.20 16.59
N ALA A 110 3.67 4.10 16.77
CA ALA A 110 3.98 4.72 18.05
C ALA A 110 4.24 3.65 19.13
N THR A 111 5.12 2.70 18.79
CA THR A 111 5.53 1.57 19.64
C THR A 111 7.06 1.50 19.74
N ASP A 112 7.57 0.46 20.38
CA ASP A 112 9.00 0.20 20.55
C ASP A 112 9.38 -1.17 19.94
N PRO A 113 10.61 -1.35 19.44
CA PRO A 113 11.03 -2.60 18.79
C PRO A 113 10.92 -3.84 19.71
N GLU A 114 11.06 -3.66 21.02
CA GLU A 114 10.95 -4.73 22.02
C GLU A 114 9.52 -5.27 22.15
N LYS A 115 8.52 -4.55 21.62
CA LYS A 115 7.12 -4.97 21.62
C LYS A 115 6.75 -5.79 20.38
N THR A 116 7.67 -5.97 19.42
CA THR A 116 7.40 -6.67 18.15
C THR A 116 6.75 -8.04 18.35
N ASP A 117 7.34 -8.89 19.20
CA ASP A 117 6.83 -10.24 19.44
C ASP A 117 5.42 -10.23 20.04
N LYS A 118 5.16 -9.29 20.96
CA LYS A 118 3.84 -9.15 21.60
C LYS A 118 2.78 -8.69 20.60
N ILE A 119 3.15 -7.79 19.68
CA ILE A 119 2.24 -7.29 18.65
C ILE A 119 1.94 -8.40 17.63
N GLU A 120 2.94 -9.13 17.14
CA GLU A 120 2.71 -10.27 16.23
C GLU A 120 1.81 -11.32 16.90
N ALA A 121 2.12 -11.72 18.13
CA ALA A 121 1.33 -12.69 18.88
C ALA A 121 -0.13 -12.23 19.04
N LEU A 122 -0.35 -10.97 19.44
CA LEU A 122 -1.70 -10.41 19.58
C LEU A 122 -2.50 -10.45 18.28
N VAL A 123 -1.88 -10.11 17.14
CA VAL A 123 -2.54 -10.19 15.83
C VAL A 123 -2.95 -11.63 15.54
N LEU A 124 -2.02 -12.59 15.67
CA LEU A 124 -2.27 -14.00 15.38
C LEU A 124 -3.32 -14.61 16.30
N GLU A 125 -3.23 -14.37 17.61
CA GLU A 125 -4.20 -14.84 18.61
C GLU A 125 -5.61 -14.27 18.35
N THR A 126 -5.68 -12.99 17.95
CA THR A 126 -6.96 -12.37 17.61
C THR A 126 -7.55 -13.01 16.35
N LEU A 127 -6.76 -13.21 15.30
CA LEU A 127 -7.18 -13.89 14.08
C LEU A 127 -7.64 -15.33 14.38
N GLN A 128 -6.93 -16.07 15.22
CA GLN A 128 -7.32 -17.41 15.67
C GLN A 128 -8.68 -17.38 16.39
N SER A 129 -8.85 -16.50 17.39
CA SER A 129 -10.11 -16.35 18.12
C SER A 129 -11.28 -15.97 17.18
N VAL A 130 -11.05 -15.06 16.23
CA VAL A 130 -12.08 -14.65 15.27
C VAL A 130 -12.41 -15.79 14.31
N SER A 131 -11.41 -16.54 13.82
CA SER A 131 -11.66 -17.71 12.97
C SER A 131 -12.41 -18.84 13.70
N ALA A 132 -12.27 -18.95 15.03
CA ALA A 132 -13.00 -19.95 15.81
C ALA A 132 -14.45 -19.52 16.09
N LYS A 133 -14.68 -18.23 16.35
CA LYS A 133 -16.00 -17.69 16.72
C LYS A 133 -16.86 -17.27 15.53
N GLY A 134 -16.22 -16.85 14.43
CA GLY A 134 -16.88 -16.20 13.30
C GLY A 134 -17.34 -14.78 13.59
N PHE A 135 -18.16 -14.25 12.67
CA PHE A 135 -18.79 -12.94 12.79
C PHE A 135 -20.32 -13.10 12.91
N SER A 136 -20.97 -12.15 13.58
CA SER A 136 -22.44 -12.13 13.60
C SER A 136 -22.99 -11.76 12.22
N LYS A 137 -24.19 -12.28 11.90
CA LYS A 137 -24.84 -12.02 10.61
C LYS A 137 -25.08 -10.53 10.39
N GLU A 138 -25.49 -9.82 11.42
CA GLU A 138 -25.75 -8.38 11.38
C GLU A 138 -24.50 -7.58 11.01
N ARG A 139 -23.32 -8.04 11.49
CA ARG A 139 -22.04 -7.39 11.17
C ARG A 139 -21.65 -7.64 9.72
N ILE A 140 -21.83 -8.87 9.23
CA ILE A 140 -21.60 -9.22 7.82
C ILE A 140 -22.50 -8.39 6.91
N ASP A 141 -23.80 -8.40 7.19
CA ASP A 141 -24.81 -7.65 6.42
C ASP A 141 -24.52 -6.15 6.41
N GLY A 142 -24.12 -5.59 7.56
CA GLY A 142 -23.77 -4.18 7.68
C GLY A 142 -22.56 -3.77 6.83
N VAL A 143 -21.52 -4.61 6.77
CA VAL A 143 -20.33 -4.34 5.94
C VAL A 143 -20.66 -4.46 4.45
N ILE A 144 -21.42 -5.49 4.05
CA ILE A 144 -21.89 -5.65 2.66
C ILE A 144 -22.73 -4.42 2.25
N HIS A 145 -23.66 -3.98 3.10
CA HIS A 145 -24.50 -2.82 2.82
C HIS A 145 -23.70 -1.53 2.68
N ARG A 146 -22.71 -1.31 3.55
CA ARG A 146 -21.81 -0.15 3.45
C ARG A 146 -21.05 -0.14 2.12
N LEU A 147 -20.57 -1.30 1.68
CA LEU A 147 -19.87 -1.43 0.40
C LEU A 147 -20.83 -1.14 -0.78
N GLU A 148 -22.04 -1.71 -0.78
CA GLU A 148 -23.08 -1.42 -1.78
C GLU A 148 -23.40 0.08 -1.86
N PHE A 149 -23.52 0.75 -0.72
CA PHE A 149 -23.75 2.18 -0.66
C PHE A 149 -22.59 2.96 -1.29
N SER A 150 -21.35 2.67 -0.90
CA SER A 150 -20.16 3.35 -1.42
C SER A 150 -19.96 3.20 -2.95
N GLN A 151 -20.52 2.14 -3.54
CA GLN A 151 -20.45 1.93 -4.99
C GLN A 151 -21.56 2.67 -5.76
N ARG A 152 -22.71 2.90 -5.12
CA ARG A 152 -23.82 3.66 -5.70
C ARG A 152 -23.64 5.16 -5.54
N GLU A 153 -22.84 5.56 -4.57
CA GLU A 153 -22.54 6.95 -4.31
C GLU A 153 -21.60 7.50 -5.40
N VAL A 154 -22.12 8.40 -6.23
CA VAL A 154 -21.30 9.22 -7.13
C VAL A 154 -21.00 10.50 -6.38
N THR A 155 -19.88 10.53 -5.65
CA THR A 155 -19.41 11.74 -4.96
C THR A 155 -18.46 12.53 -5.86
N GLY A 156 -18.50 13.86 -5.76
CA GLY A 156 -17.58 14.78 -6.45
C GLY A 156 -16.40 15.22 -5.57
N ASP A 157 -16.31 14.71 -4.33
CA ASP A 157 -15.58 15.36 -3.25
C ASP A 157 -14.05 15.17 -3.32
N ARG A 158 -13.57 14.17 -4.08
CA ARG A 158 -12.13 13.88 -4.20
C ARG A 158 -11.61 13.93 -5.64
N TYR A 159 -12.38 13.39 -6.59
CA TYR A 159 -12.10 13.45 -8.02
C TYR A 159 -13.40 13.57 -8.80
N PRO A 160 -13.39 14.14 -10.01
CA PRO A 160 -14.47 13.95 -10.97
C PRO A 160 -14.73 12.45 -11.16
N TYR A 161 -15.98 12.04 -11.28
CA TYR A 161 -16.38 10.63 -11.36
C TYR A 161 -15.59 9.83 -12.41
N ALA A 162 -15.35 10.40 -13.60
CA ALA A 162 -14.57 9.76 -14.66
C ALA A 162 -13.12 9.46 -14.23
N LEU A 163 -12.49 10.35 -13.48
CA LEU A 163 -11.15 10.13 -12.95
C LEU A 163 -11.17 9.08 -11.82
N GLY A 164 -12.22 9.07 -10.99
CA GLY A 164 -12.43 7.99 -10.03
C GLY A 164 -12.56 6.61 -10.69
N LEU A 165 -13.31 6.52 -11.79
CA LEU A 165 -13.40 5.29 -12.60
C LEU A 165 -12.04 4.90 -13.19
N LEU A 166 -11.30 5.86 -13.75
CA LEU A 166 -9.96 5.62 -14.29
C LEU A 166 -9.03 5.01 -13.22
N MET A 167 -9.03 5.56 -12.00
CA MET A 167 -8.22 5.03 -10.91
C MET A 167 -8.61 3.60 -10.52
N LYS A 168 -9.92 3.27 -10.54
CA LYS A 168 -10.39 1.90 -10.25
C LYS A 168 -9.91 0.87 -11.30
N ILE A 169 -9.96 1.22 -12.58
CA ILE A 169 -9.59 0.29 -13.67
C ILE A 169 -8.08 0.17 -13.86
N MET A 170 -7.30 1.16 -13.40
CA MET A 170 -5.85 1.23 -13.65
C MET A 170 -5.09 0.07 -13.01
N GLY A 171 -5.47 -0.39 -11.82
CA GLY A 171 -4.83 -1.53 -11.14
C GLY A 171 -4.82 -2.79 -12.02
N PRO A 172 -5.99 -3.38 -12.34
CA PRO A 172 -6.05 -4.54 -13.25
C PRO A 172 -5.37 -4.29 -14.60
N TRP A 173 -5.57 -3.09 -15.17
CA TRP A 173 -5.00 -2.76 -16.48
C TRP A 173 -3.47 -2.80 -16.50
N LEU A 174 -2.82 -2.23 -15.47
CA LEU A 174 -1.36 -2.21 -15.34
C LEU A 174 -0.76 -3.61 -15.18
N HIS A 175 -1.55 -4.56 -14.68
CA HIS A 175 -1.13 -5.94 -14.44
C HIS A 175 -1.62 -6.92 -15.51
N ALA A 176 -1.99 -6.40 -16.69
CA ALA A 176 -2.45 -7.15 -17.87
C ALA A 176 -3.72 -8.00 -17.65
N ASP A 177 -4.59 -7.55 -16.76
CA ASP A 177 -5.91 -8.15 -16.50
C ASP A 177 -7.04 -7.35 -17.17
N ASP A 178 -8.26 -7.88 -17.19
CA ASP A 178 -9.46 -7.18 -17.69
C ASP A 178 -9.73 -5.91 -16.86
N PRO A 179 -9.54 -4.70 -17.43
CA PRO A 179 -9.70 -3.44 -16.71
C PRO A 179 -11.14 -3.18 -16.28
N VAL A 180 -12.13 -3.83 -16.91
CA VAL A 180 -13.56 -3.62 -16.63
C VAL A 180 -14.08 -4.60 -15.59
N SER A 181 -13.35 -5.67 -15.27
CA SER A 181 -13.76 -6.70 -14.31
C SER A 181 -14.11 -6.12 -12.93
N VAL A 182 -13.36 -5.13 -12.47
CA VAL A 182 -13.57 -4.42 -11.20
C VAL A 182 -14.82 -3.55 -11.18
N LEU A 183 -15.40 -3.24 -12.34
CA LEU A 183 -16.67 -2.52 -12.46
C LEU A 183 -17.86 -3.48 -12.38
N GLN A 184 -17.66 -4.78 -12.62
CA GLN A 184 -18.70 -5.82 -12.62
C GLN A 184 -19.00 -6.37 -11.21
N LEU A 185 -19.05 -5.48 -10.21
CA LEU A 185 -19.17 -5.83 -8.79
C LEU A 185 -20.47 -6.55 -8.42
N GLU A 186 -21.57 -6.33 -9.15
CA GLU A 186 -22.88 -6.90 -8.79
C GLU A 186 -22.87 -8.44 -8.75
N LYS A 187 -22.19 -9.08 -9.70
CA LYS A 187 -22.08 -10.54 -9.77
C LYS A 187 -21.28 -11.08 -8.59
N ASN A 188 -20.14 -10.44 -8.30
CA ASN A 188 -19.26 -10.85 -7.21
C ASN A 188 -19.92 -10.61 -5.84
N LEU A 189 -20.61 -9.47 -5.66
CA LEU A 189 -21.36 -9.17 -4.44
C LEU A 189 -22.48 -10.19 -4.19
N ARG A 190 -23.25 -10.56 -5.23
CA ARG A 190 -24.28 -11.60 -5.11
C ARG A 190 -23.68 -12.94 -4.67
N THR A 191 -22.57 -13.32 -5.32
CA THR A 191 -21.85 -14.56 -5.00
C THR A 191 -21.34 -14.54 -3.56
N ILE A 192 -20.79 -13.42 -3.09
CA ILE A 192 -20.34 -13.28 -1.70
C ILE A 192 -21.52 -13.33 -0.74
N ARG A 193 -22.64 -12.68 -1.05
CA ARG A 193 -23.84 -12.73 -0.21
C ARG A 193 -24.31 -14.17 -0.01
N GLU A 194 -24.42 -14.94 -1.10
CA GLU A 194 -24.77 -16.37 -1.05
C GLU A 194 -23.76 -17.19 -0.23
N LYS A 195 -22.45 -16.99 -0.45
CA LYS A 195 -21.41 -17.68 0.32
C LYS A 195 -21.42 -17.29 1.80
N SER A 196 -21.71 -16.03 2.12
CA SER A 196 -21.71 -15.51 3.49
C SER A 196 -22.85 -16.02 4.36
N GLU A 197 -23.87 -16.67 3.77
CA GLU A 197 -24.87 -17.43 4.52
C GLU A 197 -24.27 -18.65 5.24
N GLN A 198 -23.13 -19.15 4.75
CA GLN A 198 -22.34 -20.15 5.45
C GLN A 198 -21.51 -19.46 6.53
N ALA A 199 -21.77 -19.78 7.79
CA ALA A 199 -21.05 -19.21 8.93
C ALA A 199 -19.52 -19.43 8.88
N SER A 200 -19.05 -20.43 8.13
CA SER A 200 -17.62 -20.72 7.96
C SER A 200 -16.94 -19.83 6.92
N PHE A 201 -17.66 -19.14 6.03
CA PHE A 201 -17.06 -18.45 4.88
C PHE A 201 -15.91 -17.50 5.24
N PHE A 202 -16.16 -16.49 6.11
CA PHE A 202 -15.11 -15.58 6.55
C PHE A 202 -14.06 -16.24 7.47
N PRO A 203 -14.43 -17.13 8.42
CA PRO A 203 -13.46 -17.98 9.12
C PRO A 203 -12.49 -18.74 8.22
N ASP A 204 -13.00 -19.32 7.13
CA ASP A 204 -12.21 -20.10 6.18
C ASP A 204 -11.25 -19.18 5.40
N LEU A 205 -11.66 -17.96 5.06
CA LEU A 205 -10.76 -16.95 4.48
C LEU A 205 -9.65 -16.54 5.44
N ILE A 206 -9.95 -16.34 6.74
CA ILE A 206 -8.92 -16.04 7.74
C ILE A 206 -7.91 -17.17 7.86
N ARG A 207 -8.39 -18.42 7.90
CA ARG A 207 -7.51 -19.59 7.97
C ARG A 207 -6.63 -19.68 6.73
N HIS A 208 -7.24 -19.68 5.55
CA HIS A 208 -6.54 -19.86 4.29
C HIS A 208 -5.54 -18.74 3.98
N TYR A 209 -5.96 -17.48 4.05
CA TYR A 209 -5.15 -16.35 3.60
C TYR A 209 -4.23 -15.78 4.67
N LEU A 210 -4.50 -16.01 5.96
CA LEU A 210 -3.74 -15.39 7.06
C LEU A 210 -3.10 -16.43 7.99
N LEU A 211 -3.85 -17.34 8.60
CA LEU A 211 -3.29 -18.22 9.64
C LEU A 211 -2.41 -19.34 9.08
N ASP A 212 -2.87 -20.01 8.02
CA ASP A 212 -2.20 -21.16 7.39
C ASP A 212 -1.26 -20.72 6.26
N ASN A 213 -1.14 -19.40 6.03
CA ASN A 213 -0.34 -18.84 4.96
C ASN A 213 1.11 -18.61 5.41
N PRO A 214 2.09 -19.38 4.90
CA PRO A 214 3.50 -19.22 5.27
C PRO A 214 4.12 -17.95 4.67
N HIS A 215 3.49 -17.34 3.66
CA HIS A 215 3.92 -16.07 3.09
C HIS A 215 3.48 -14.90 3.97
N ARG A 216 4.04 -14.89 5.18
CA ARG A 216 3.84 -13.90 6.22
C ARG A 216 5.16 -13.21 6.52
N VAL A 217 5.15 -11.89 6.67
CA VAL A 217 6.32 -11.12 7.11
C VAL A 217 5.95 -10.25 8.30
N THR A 218 6.75 -10.29 9.35
CA THR A 218 6.70 -9.30 10.43
C THR A 218 7.80 -8.27 10.21
N LEU A 219 7.39 -7.04 9.90
CA LEU A 219 8.26 -5.88 9.71
C LEU A 219 8.30 -5.04 10.99
N THR A 220 9.50 -4.69 11.43
CA THR A 220 9.74 -3.67 12.46
C THR A 220 10.54 -2.54 11.83
N LEU A 221 9.96 -1.35 11.79
CA LEU A 221 10.65 -0.12 11.39
C LEU A 221 11.02 0.65 12.64
N ALA A 222 12.32 0.75 12.94
CA ALA A 222 12.84 1.33 14.18
C ALA A 222 13.65 2.61 13.91
N PRO A 223 13.66 3.58 14.83
CA PRO A 223 14.51 4.75 14.69
C PRO A 223 15.99 4.38 14.88
N ASP A 224 16.87 4.96 14.05
CA ASP A 224 18.32 4.90 14.20
C ASP A 224 18.89 6.35 14.18
N PRO A 225 19.31 6.89 15.33
CA PRO A 225 19.87 8.24 15.43
C PRO A 225 21.15 8.47 14.61
N GLU A 226 21.89 7.40 14.28
CA GLU A 226 23.16 7.49 13.53
C GLU A 226 22.96 7.31 12.02
N LEU A 227 21.75 6.93 11.58
CA LEU A 227 21.49 6.58 10.18
C LEU A 227 21.69 7.76 9.23
N GLN A 228 21.26 8.96 9.61
CA GLN A 228 21.44 10.15 8.75
C GLN A 228 22.93 10.45 8.54
N GLU A 229 23.73 10.43 9.61
CA GLU A 229 25.18 10.66 9.51
C GLU A 229 25.86 9.58 8.65
N LYS A 230 25.41 8.33 8.76
CA LYS A 230 25.91 7.23 7.92
C LYS A 230 25.56 7.44 6.45
N ILE A 231 24.33 7.86 6.13
CA ILE A 231 23.88 8.18 4.76
C ILE A 231 24.69 9.36 4.20
N ASP A 232 24.92 10.40 4.98
CA ASP A 232 25.68 11.59 4.57
C ASP A 232 27.13 11.23 4.26
N ARG A 233 27.78 10.42 5.12
CA ARG A 233 29.14 9.94 4.90
C ARG A 233 29.23 9.08 3.65
N GLN A 234 28.33 8.11 3.46
CA GLN A 234 28.30 7.27 2.26
C GLN A 234 28.10 8.10 0.98
N THR A 235 27.25 9.12 1.06
CA THR A 235 27.00 10.05 -0.06
C THR A 235 28.25 10.87 -0.36
N ALA A 236 28.92 11.43 0.66
CA ALA A 236 30.14 12.20 0.50
C ALA A 236 31.28 11.36 -0.10
N ASP A 237 31.47 10.13 0.37
CA ASP A 237 32.47 9.19 -0.13
C ASP A 237 32.20 8.83 -1.61
N ARG A 238 30.92 8.58 -1.96
CA ARG A 238 30.51 8.32 -3.35
C ARG A 238 30.78 9.53 -4.26
N LEU A 239 30.45 10.73 -3.81
CA LEU A 239 30.71 11.97 -4.55
C LEU A 239 32.21 12.20 -4.73
N GLN A 240 33.01 11.93 -3.71
CA GLN A 240 34.47 12.03 -3.80
C GLN A 240 35.04 11.01 -4.79
N ALA A 241 34.55 9.76 -4.78
CA ALA A 241 34.96 8.72 -5.71
C ALA A 241 34.64 9.11 -7.17
N ILE A 242 33.43 9.61 -7.43
CA ILE A 242 33.04 10.12 -8.75
C ILE A 242 33.95 11.30 -9.14
N SER A 243 34.15 12.27 -8.24
CA SER A 243 34.98 13.46 -8.51
C SER A 243 36.43 13.11 -8.86
N ARG A 244 37.00 12.07 -8.25
CA ARG A 244 38.37 11.57 -8.55
C ARG A 244 38.48 10.87 -9.90
N GLN A 245 37.39 10.33 -10.43
CA GLN A 245 37.37 9.66 -11.74
C GLN A 245 37.20 10.63 -12.90
N LEU A 246 36.76 11.87 -12.65
CA LEU A 246 36.55 12.88 -13.68
C LEU A 246 37.86 13.55 -14.10
N SER A 247 38.04 13.72 -15.42
CA SER A 247 39.08 14.57 -15.98
C SER A 247 38.79 16.06 -15.71
N GLU A 248 39.79 16.93 -15.89
CA GLU A 248 39.57 18.37 -15.76
C GLU A 248 38.59 18.91 -16.82
N GLU A 249 38.62 18.35 -18.04
CA GLU A 249 37.66 18.68 -19.10
C GLU A 249 36.22 18.31 -18.71
N GLU A 250 36.03 17.13 -18.11
CA GLU A 250 34.71 16.67 -17.66
C GLU A 250 34.18 17.52 -16.49
N LYS A 251 35.05 17.91 -15.54
CA LYS A 251 34.68 18.83 -14.46
C LYS A 251 34.24 20.18 -15.00
N GLN A 252 34.98 20.75 -15.95
CA GLN A 252 34.61 22.02 -16.58
C GLN A 252 33.32 21.91 -17.38
N ALA A 253 33.09 20.77 -18.05
CA ALA A 253 31.82 20.52 -18.75
C ALA A 253 30.63 20.48 -17.78
N ILE A 254 30.77 19.88 -16.60
CA ILE A 254 29.72 19.88 -15.56
C ILE A 254 29.45 21.30 -15.08
N ILE A 255 30.49 22.08 -14.77
CA ILE A 255 30.34 23.49 -14.35
C ILE A 255 29.62 24.32 -15.41
N ALA A 256 30.02 24.17 -16.67
CA ALA A 256 29.38 24.88 -17.79
C ALA A 256 27.89 24.49 -17.94
N LYS A 257 27.56 23.20 -17.87
CA LYS A 257 26.18 22.72 -17.89
C LYS A 257 25.36 23.22 -16.69
N SER A 258 25.95 23.29 -15.50
CA SER A 258 25.27 23.85 -14.33
C SER A 258 24.98 25.34 -14.49
N ALA A 259 25.90 26.11 -15.07
CA ALA A 259 25.68 27.52 -15.38
C ALA A 259 24.62 27.72 -16.46
N GLU A 260 24.64 26.91 -17.53
CA GLU A 260 23.64 26.90 -18.58
C GLU A 260 22.25 26.54 -18.03
N LEU A 261 22.14 25.47 -17.23
CA LEU A 261 20.89 25.08 -16.58
C LEU A 261 20.33 26.21 -15.72
N LYS A 262 21.17 26.88 -14.93
CA LYS A 262 20.77 28.02 -14.11
C LYS A 262 20.26 29.18 -14.98
N ALA A 263 20.98 29.52 -16.05
CA ALA A 263 20.57 30.57 -16.97
C ALA A 263 19.23 30.25 -17.66
N ASN A 264 18.98 28.99 -17.99
CA ASN A 264 17.70 28.55 -18.56
C ASN A 264 16.56 28.63 -17.54
N GLN A 265 16.78 28.25 -16.28
CA GLN A 265 15.77 28.33 -15.21
C GLN A 265 15.44 29.77 -14.79
N GLU A 266 16.40 30.70 -14.87
CA GLU A 266 16.21 32.13 -14.55
C GLU A 266 15.80 32.96 -15.77
N GLY A 267 15.93 32.40 -16.98
CA GLY A 267 15.62 33.05 -18.25
C GLY A 267 14.13 33.23 -18.47
N ALA A 268 13.76 34.27 -19.23
CA ALA A 268 12.38 34.44 -19.66
C ALA A 268 12.05 33.43 -20.77
N GLU A 269 11.04 32.58 -20.54
CA GLU A 269 10.56 31.60 -21.51
C GLU A 269 9.44 32.19 -22.39
N ASP A 270 9.42 31.80 -23.67
CA ASP A 270 8.31 32.11 -24.57
C ASP A 270 7.14 31.15 -24.34
N LEU A 271 6.13 31.64 -23.63
CA LEU A 271 4.92 30.87 -23.31
C LEU A 271 3.90 30.87 -24.45
N SER A 272 4.13 31.59 -25.56
CA SER A 272 3.18 31.68 -26.68
C SER A 272 2.99 30.36 -27.43
N CYS A 273 3.93 29.43 -27.28
CA CYS A 273 3.83 28.08 -27.81
C CYS A 273 2.85 27.18 -27.02
N LEU A 274 2.45 27.59 -25.81
CA LEU A 274 1.49 26.85 -24.99
C LEU A 274 0.05 27.25 -25.36
N PRO A 275 -0.87 26.27 -25.54
CA PRO A 275 -2.28 26.59 -25.75
C PRO A 275 -2.87 27.22 -24.48
N THR A 276 -3.63 28.32 -24.65
CA THR A 276 -4.36 29.00 -23.57
C THR A 276 -5.82 29.22 -23.97
N LEU A 277 -6.72 29.26 -22.98
CA LEU A 277 -8.10 29.73 -23.17
C LEU A 277 -8.10 31.26 -23.36
N GLN A 278 -9.06 31.76 -24.12
CA GLN A 278 -9.37 33.18 -24.24
C GLN A 278 -10.47 33.58 -23.26
N LEU A 279 -10.56 34.87 -22.96
CA LEU A 279 -11.60 35.40 -22.06
C LEU A 279 -13.03 35.12 -22.57
N ASN A 280 -13.20 34.95 -23.88
CA ASN A 280 -14.49 34.64 -24.51
C ASN A 280 -14.86 33.13 -24.43
N ASP A 281 -13.95 32.27 -23.96
CA ASP A 281 -14.18 30.83 -23.77
C ASP A 281 -14.76 30.51 -22.36
N ILE A 282 -14.90 31.52 -21.49
CA ILE A 282 -15.41 31.44 -20.11
C ILE A 282 -16.78 32.13 -20.05
#